data_AF-A0A951LLS0-F1
#
_entry.id   AF-A0A951LLS0-F1
#
_cell.length_a   1.000
_cell.length_b   1.000
_cell.length_c   1.000
_cell.angle_alpha   90.00
_cell.angle_beta   90.00
_cell.angle_gamma   90.00
#
_symmetry.space_group_name_H-M   'P 1'
#
loop_
_entity.id
_entity.type
_entity.pdbx_description
1 polymer ?
#
loop_
_entity_poly.entity_id
_entity_poly.type
_entity_poly.pdbx_seq_one_letter_code
_entity_poly.pdbx_strand_id
1 'polypeptide(L)'
;MPPLFGVLFATPLLGLVVLIQLFFSTAFIPYKVERPTRRVPYFTYGLIGVNVFIFFVTVLIANVNLGADHIEGAKAKQTLMDKYGANAEKTALDQADNAKGFQQLWQIQHANSSYVLEPHYSVLNIFAYRPAEPSFFGKIVGLFGSMFLHGGLLHLAGNMLYLWVFGRALEEELGPLIFAGAYLLSGVAATLLYHIMIMQFTPQSAGLPLTGASGAIAGVLGLFALRFYRTPVNIFYIQTVSLVIVLVVSAIAGVICGLLLGIVGFVLGFFGVWIGFLIYMRKTAFGTFKIPSAWAIGIWLLVFNLLPGIVDLFQVGKQGGTAHWAHIGGFVLGMIYALLIGSKEEGQVEYMLEDAQKALASGNTENAVSFSENLLQREPNNAGAYEVIAKSYDRTNNEDAALDNYELAINRYIQSGEREKAAQLYLDALRKHTHFILGPEQQLIVGNQMAKDSDFQNAAETLVKIPYTFPEAPEGEVSLLRSAQLYLEHLKDPQMASQLLAMFMQRYPDTHWMPQAERALKIAQFQLSQPEDGAGELGLTGPVAAPPAPTRPRP
;
A
#
# COMPACT_ATOMS: atom_id res chain seq x y z
N MET A 1 -9.34 -48.96 11.73
CA MET A 1 -9.53 -48.47 10.34
C MET A 1 -10.12 -47.07 10.43
N PRO A 2 -9.53 -46.04 9.79
CA PRO A 2 -10.23 -44.77 9.64
C PRO A 2 -11.50 -45.03 8.81
N PRO A 3 -12.61 -44.34 9.06
CA PRO A 3 -13.83 -44.54 8.27
C PRO A 3 -13.53 -44.19 6.81
N LEU A 4 -13.78 -45.14 5.90
CA LEU A 4 -13.61 -45.02 4.45
C LEU A 4 -14.23 -43.72 3.86
N PHE A 5 -15.22 -43.15 4.54
CA PHE A 5 -15.85 -41.88 4.20
C PHE A 5 -14.89 -40.68 4.18
N GLY A 6 -13.87 -40.64 5.06
CA GLY A 6 -12.91 -39.54 5.12
C GLY A 6 -11.93 -39.53 3.94
N VAL A 7 -11.56 -40.69 3.42
CA VAL A 7 -10.54 -40.83 2.36
C VAL A 7 -11.09 -40.50 0.97
N LEU A 8 -12.36 -40.82 0.71
CA LEU A 8 -13.03 -40.59 -0.58
C LEU A 8 -13.39 -39.12 -0.85
N PHE A 9 -13.68 -38.33 0.19
CA PHE A 9 -13.95 -36.88 0.04
C PHE A 9 -12.70 -36.02 0.22
N ALA A 10 -11.75 -36.41 1.08
CA ALA A 10 -10.56 -35.61 1.34
C ALA A 10 -9.62 -35.55 0.14
N THR A 11 -9.51 -36.60 -0.69
CA THR A 11 -8.54 -36.65 -1.79
C THR A 11 -8.85 -35.68 -2.95
N PRO A 12 -10.09 -35.58 -3.49
CA PRO A 12 -10.41 -34.57 -4.51
C PRO A 12 -10.45 -33.15 -3.93
N LEU A 13 -10.92 -32.96 -2.69
CA LEU A 13 -10.91 -31.66 -2.03
C LEU A 13 -9.48 -31.16 -1.78
N LEU A 14 -8.58 -32.04 -1.31
CA LEU A 14 -7.16 -31.74 -1.13
C LEU A 14 -6.50 -31.39 -2.46
N GLY A 15 -6.80 -32.16 -3.52
CA GLY A 15 -6.32 -31.85 -4.87
C GLY A 15 -6.79 -30.48 -5.36
N LEU A 16 -8.06 -30.14 -5.14
CA LEU A 16 -8.62 -28.83 -5.49
C LEU A 16 -8.00 -27.69 -4.67
N VAL A 17 -7.85 -27.87 -3.35
CA VAL A 17 -7.21 -26.87 -2.47
C VAL A 17 -5.76 -26.66 -2.87
N VAL A 18 -5.00 -27.71 -3.16
CA VAL A 18 -3.62 -27.60 -3.65
C VAL A 18 -3.56 -26.90 -5.00
N LEU A 19 -4.47 -27.20 -5.93
CA LEU A 19 -4.54 -26.51 -7.24
C LEU A 19 -4.87 -25.02 -7.09
N ILE A 20 -5.84 -24.69 -6.22
CA ILE A 20 -6.21 -23.30 -5.90
C ILE A 20 -5.03 -22.60 -5.22
N GLN A 21 -4.37 -23.23 -4.26
CA GLN A 21 -3.18 -22.69 -3.62
C GLN A 21 -2.05 -22.48 -4.61
N LEU A 22 -1.78 -23.42 -5.51
CA LEU A 22 -0.77 -23.26 -6.56
C LEU A 22 -1.14 -22.09 -7.50
N PHE A 23 -2.43 -21.95 -7.84
CA PHE A 23 -2.94 -20.83 -8.62
C PHE A 23 -2.72 -19.48 -7.94
N PHE A 24 -3.01 -19.37 -6.63
CA PHE A 24 -2.88 -18.14 -5.86
C PHE A 24 -1.49 -17.94 -5.23
N SER A 25 -0.62 -18.97 -5.20
CA SER A 25 0.75 -18.92 -4.67
C SER A 25 1.71 -18.07 -5.50
N THR A 26 1.24 -17.59 -6.66
CA THR A 26 1.77 -16.37 -7.29
C THR A 26 1.90 -15.32 -6.22
N ALA A 27 3.09 -14.74 -6.08
CA ALA A 27 3.38 -13.79 -5.01
C ALA A 27 2.54 -12.51 -5.20
N PHE A 28 1.28 -12.54 -4.76
CA PHE A 28 0.39 -11.40 -4.67
C PHE A 28 0.78 -10.62 -3.42
N ILE A 29 1.66 -9.65 -3.62
CA ILE A 29 2.27 -8.87 -2.55
C ILE A 29 1.56 -7.50 -2.52
N PRO A 30 0.72 -7.22 -1.50
CA PRO A 30 0.20 -5.88 -1.31
C PRO A 30 1.36 -4.95 -0.95
N TYR A 31 1.49 -3.85 -1.67
CA TYR A 31 2.55 -2.88 -1.41
C TYR A 31 2.04 -1.46 -1.16
N LYS A 32 0.79 -1.15 -1.51
CA LYS A 32 0.19 0.17 -1.30
C LYS A 32 -1.34 0.10 -1.24
N VAL A 33 -1.94 0.82 -0.31
CA VAL A 33 -3.38 1.14 -0.30
C VAL A 33 -3.60 2.54 -0.85
N GLU A 34 -4.67 2.75 -1.60
CA GLU A 34 -5.02 4.07 -2.16
C GLU A 34 -5.76 4.93 -1.13
N ARG A 35 -5.08 5.18 -0.01
CA ARG A 35 -5.58 6.06 1.05
C ARG A 35 -4.40 6.85 1.63
N PRO A 36 -4.43 8.20 1.59
CA PRO A 36 -3.33 9.01 2.10
C PRO A 36 -3.26 8.93 3.63
N THR A 37 -2.04 8.79 4.17
CA THR A 37 -1.78 8.94 5.62
C THR A 37 -1.34 10.38 5.85
N ARG A 38 -2.14 11.18 6.57
CA ARG A 38 -1.88 12.62 6.78
C ARG A 38 -1.02 12.88 8.01
N ARG A 39 -1.11 12.03 9.04
CA ARG A 39 -0.30 12.09 10.26
C ARG A 39 0.80 11.03 10.20
N VAL A 40 1.81 11.19 11.05
CA VAL A 40 2.86 10.18 11.20
C VAL A 40 2.30 9.03 12.07
N PRO A 41 2.24 7.78 11.57
CA PRO A 41 1.69 6.64 12.30
C PRO A 41 2.73 6.06 13.26
N TYR A 42 2.96 6.77 14.37
CA TYR A 42 4.00 6.45 15.35
C TYR A 42 3.84 5.06 15.96
N PHE A 43 2.62 4.59 16.21
CA PHE A 43 2.40 3.27 16.81
C PHE A 43 2.66 2.14 15.83
N THR A 44 2.27 2.29 14.56
CA THR A 44 2.55 1.32 13.52
C THR A 44 4.06 1.17 13.35
N TYR A 45 4.78 2.29 13.26
CA TYR A 45 6.25 2.25 13.19
C TYR A 45 6.90 1.72 14.47
N GLY A 46 6.36 2.06 15.64
CA GLY A 46 6.79 1.52 16.92
C GLY A 46 6.63 0.01 17.00
N LEU A 47 5.47 -0.53 16.62
CA LEU A 47 5.22 -1.96 16.54
C LEU A 47 6.18 -2.64 15.56
N ILE A 48 6.41 -2.05 14.39
CA ILE A 48 7.39 -2.58 13.43
C ILE A 48 8.79 -2.63 14.07
N GLY A 49 9.22 -1.54 14.69
CA GLY A 49 10.53 -1.45 15.36
C GLY A 49 10.68 -2.48 16.48
N VAL A 50 9.68 -2.64 17.34
CA VAL A 50 9.67 -3.62 18.43
C VAL A 50 9.75 -5.05 17.90
N ASN A 51 8.96 -5.40 16.88
CA ASN A 51 8.98 -6.73 16.28
C ASN A 51 10.34 -7.05 15.63
N VAL A 52 10.92 -6.10 14.91
CA VAL A 52 12.25 -6.23 14.30
C VAL A 52 13.32 -6.39 15.39
N PHE A 53 13.28 -5.57 16.44
CA PHE A 53 14.21 -5.67 17.56
C PHE A 53 14.13 -7.03 18.26
N ILE A 54 12.92 -7.47 18.63
CA ILE A 54 12.68 -8.77 19.28
C ILE A 54 13.20 -9.91 18.40
N PHE A 55 12.98 -9.84 17.09
CA PHE A 55 13.49 -10.86 16.17
C PHE A 55 15.02 -10.95 16.21
N PHE A 56 15.73 -9.83 16.08
CA PHE A 56 17.20 -9.84 16.11
C PHE A 56 17.77 -10.25 17.47
N VAL A 57 17.14 -9.84 18.58
CA VAL A 57 17.51 -10.30 19.92
C VAL A 57 17.30 -11.81 20.06
N THR A 58 16.20 -12.34 19.54
CA THR A 58 15.90 -13.78 19.55
C THR A 58 16.97 -14.56 18.78
N VAL A 59 17.32 -14.10 17.57
CA VAL A 59 18.38 -14.70 16.74
C VAL A 59 19.74 -14.63 17.43
N LEU A 60 20.08 -13.49 18.04
CA LEU A 60 21.34 -13.30 18.75
C LEU A 60 21.46 -14.27 19.94
N ILE A 61 20.42 -14.36 20.78
CA ILE A 61 20.40 -15.25 21.94
C ILE A 61 20.47 -16.72 21.52
N ALA A 62 19.73 -17.11 20.46
CA ALA A 62 19.78 -18.46 19.93
C ALA A 62 21.20 -18.85 19.47
N ASN A 63 21.90 -17.95 18.77
CA ASN A 63 23.28 -18.17 18.32
C ASN A 63 24.29 -18.31 19.47
N VAL A 64 24.08 -17.62 20.59
CA VAL A 64 24.93 -17.75 21.79
C VAL A 64 24.72 -19.09 22.48
N ASN A 65 23.47 -19.54 22.61
CA ASN A 65 23.14 -20.80 23.30
C ASN A 65 23.50 -22.05 22.48
N LEU A 66 23.41 -21.98 21.15
CA LEU A 66 23.89 -23.03 20.24
C LEU A 66 25.31 -23.50 20.59
N GLY A 67 26.22 -22.57 20.85
CA GLY A 67 27.60 -22.90 21.22
C GLY A 67 27.75 -23.61 22.57
N ALA A 68 26.88 -23.34 23.54
CA ALA A 68 26.92 -23.94 24.87
C ALA A 68 26.23 -25.33 24.91
N ASP A 69 25.07 -25.46 24.27
CA ASP A 69 24.27 -26.69 24.27
C ASP A 69 24.96 -27.83 23.49
N HIS A 70 25.71 -27.52 22.42
CA HIS A 70 26.53 -28.51 21.73
C HIS A 70 27.59 -29.14 22.64
N ILE A 71 28.13 -28.37 23.59
CA ILE A 71 29.14 -28.84 24.54
C ILE A 71 28.49 -29.71 25.63
N GLU A 72 27.29 -29.34 26.12
CA GLU A 72 26.58 -30.12 27.14
C GLU A 72 25.94 -31.39 26.60
N GLY A 73 25.32 -31.35 25.41
CA GLY A 73 24.73 -32.52 24.77
C GLY A 73 25.75 -33.62 24.46
N ALA A 74 26.96 -33.23 24.03
CA ALA A 74 28.07 -34.16 23.84
C ALA A 74 28.49 -34.83 25.16
N LYS A 75 28.59 -34.07 26.26
CA LYS A 75 28.91 -34.59 27.59
C LYS A 75 27.84 -35.52 28.15
N ALA A 76 26.56 -35.18 27.96
CA ALA A 76 25.43 -35.99 28.42
C ALA A 76 25.36 -37.33 27.67
N LYS A 77 25.55 -37.31 26.34
CA LYS A 77 25.65 -38.52 25.53
C LYS A 77 26.80 -39.40 25.99
N GLN A 78 27.98 -38.81 26.20
CA GLN A 78 29.15 -39.54 26.68
C GLN A 78 28.90 -40.19 28.05
N THR A 79 28.28 -39.46 28.97
CA THR A 79 27.91 -39.98 30.30
C THR A 79 26.93 -41.16 30.22
N LEU A 80 25.94 -41.11 29.31
CA LEU A 80 24.99 -42.21 29.11
C LEU A 80 25.64 -43.43 28.45
N MET A 81 26.55 -43.20 27.49
CA MET A 81 27.33 -44.26 26.86
C MET A 81 28.31 -44.91 27.84
N ASP A 82 28.94 -44.14 28.72
CA ASP A 82 29.83 -44.64 29.78
C ASP A 82 29.05 -45.49 30.80
N LYS A 83 27.79 -45.14 31.07
CA LYS A 83 26.96 -45.81 32.08
C LYS A 83 26.24 -47.06 31.57
N TYR A 84 25.81 -47.08 30.31
CA TYR A 84 24.94 -48.14 29.76
C TYR A 84 25.51 -48.83 28.51
N GLY A 85 26.67 -48.39 28.00
CA GLY A 85 27.32 -48.97 26.83
C GLY A 85 26.42 -49.02 25.59
N ALA A 86 26.50 -50.11 24.83
CA ALA A 86 25.67 -50.32 23.63
C ALA A 86 24.16 -50.40 23.91
N ASN A 87 23.75 -50.57 25.17
CA ASN A 87 22.34 -50.64 25.57
C ASN A 87 21.76 -49.29 25.98
N ALA A 88 22.54 -48.19 25.92
CA ALA A 88 22.11 -46.85 26.33
C ALA A 88 20.84 -46.41 25.60
N GLU A 89 20.78 -46.59 24.28
CA GLU A 89 19.64 -46.18 23.46
C GLU A 89 18.38 -47.00 23.81
N LYS A 90 18.52 -48.33 23.92
CA LYS A 90 17.42 -49.22 24.30
C LYS A 90 16.89 -48.92 25.70
N THR A 91 17.77 -48.69 26.66
CA THR A 91 17.40 -48.38 28.06
C THR A 91 16.66 -47.06 28.15
N ALA A 92 17.08 -46.06 27.36
CA ALA A 92 16.38 -44.79 27.31
C ALA A 92 15.00 -44.96 26.62
N LEU A 93 14.89 -45.81 25.59
CA LEU A 93 13.64 -46.16 24.86
C LEU A 93 12.61 -46.80 25.79
N ASP A 94 13.05 -47.71 26.64
CA ASP A 94 12.21 -48.36 27.64
C ASP A 94 11.72 -47.38 28.74
N GLN A 95 12.35 -46.19 28.85
CA GLN A 95 11.99 -45.13 29.80
C GLN A 95 11.27 -43.94 29.13
N ALA A 96 11.02 -43.99 27.81
CA ALA A 96 10.48 -42.89 27.00
C ALA A 96 9.11 -42.39 27.48
N ASP A 97 8.36 -43.23 28.18
CA ASP A 97 7.02 -42.93 28.68
C ASP A 97 6.98 -41.83 29.75
N ASN A 98 8.16 -41.44 30.28
CA ASN A 98 8.30 -40.28 31.15
C ASN A 98 9.21 -39.21 30.55
N ALA A 99 9.00 -37.95 30.94
CA ALA A 99 9.72 -36.80 30.40
C ALA A 99 11.26 -36.92 30.51
N LYS A 100 11.76 -37.64 31.52
CA LYS A 100 13.19 -37.83 31.76
C LYS A 100 13.81 -38.86 30.82
N GLY A 101 13.12 -39.97 30.54
CA GLY A 101 13.58 -40.98 29.58
C GLY A 101 13.46 -40.52 28.13
N PHE A 102 12.42 -39.75 27.79
CA PHE A 102 12.32 -39.06 26.50
C PHE A 102 13.52 -38.13 26.27
N GLN A 103 13.88 -37.33 27.29
CA GLN A 103 15.02 -36.42 27.23
C GLN A 103 16.35 -37.17 27.03
N GLN A 104 16.53 -38.32 27.69
CA GLN A 104 17.74 -39.15 27.56
C GLN A 104 17.86 -39.81 26.17
N LEU A 105 16.75 -40.32 25.62
CA LEU A 105 16.72 -40.86 24.26
C LEU A 105 17.08 -39.83 23.22
N TRP A 106 16.46 -38.66 23.35
CA TRP A 106 16.65 -37.57 22.41
C TRP A 106 18.11 -37.13 22.38
N GLN A 107 18.76 -37.01 23.55
CA GLN A 107 20.20 -36.73 23.67
C GLN A 107 21.08 -37.81 23.01
N ILE A 108 20.73 -39.09 23.14
CA ILE A 108 21.50 -40.19 22.53
C ILE A 108 21.41 -40.16 21.00
N GLN A 109 20.18 -40.03 20.47
CA GLN A 109 19.90 -40.10 19.03
C GLN A 109 20.40 -38.88 18.25
N HIS A 110 20.44 -37.70 18.88
CA HIS A 110 20.72 -36.43 18.19
C HIS A 110 22.10 -35.83 18.50
N ALA A 111 22.94 -36.50 19.29
CA ALA A 111 24.24 -35.94 19.67
C ALA A 111 25.33 -35.96 18.57
N ASN A 112 25.11 -36.64 17.43
CA ASN A 112 26.03 -36.61 16.28
C ASN A 112 25.43 -35.99 15.01
N SER A 113 24.15 -35.63 15.02
CA SER A 113 23.52 -35.01 13.86
C SER A 113 23.84 -33.51 13.86
N SER A 114 24.45 -33.02 12.77
CA SER A 114 24.45 -31.58 12.43
C SER A 114 23.01 -31.03 12.27
N TYR A 115 22.04 -31.94 12.18
CA TYR A 115 20.62 -31.74 12.41
C TYR A 115 20.26 -32.02 13.87
N VAL A 116 20.92 -31.35 14.81
CA VAL A 116 20.14 -30.87 15.96
C VAL A 116 19.12 -29.96 15.30
N LEU A 117 17.82 -30.25 15.41
CA LEU A 117 16.81 -29.22 15.22
C LEU A 117 16.98 -28.23 16.38
N GLU A 118 17.98 -27.40 16.15
CA GLU A 118 18.41 -26.09 16.59
C GLU A 118 17.98 -25.61 17.98
N PRO A 119 18.94 -25.32 18.88
CA PRO A 119 19.26 -24.02 19.51
C PRO A 119 18.21 -23.01 19.99
N HIS A 120 16.94 -23.10 19.60
CA HIS A 120 16.02 -21.95 19.63
C HIS A 120 15.31 -21.73 20.98
N TYR A 121 15.77 -22.38 22.05
CA TYR A 121 14.91 -22.79 23.15
C TYR A 121 15.02 -22.00 24.46
N SER A 122 15.54 -20.77 24.49
CA SER A 122 15.33 -19.89 25.68
C SER A 122 14.15 -18.95 25.45
N VAL A 123 14.23 -18.10 24.43
CA VAL A 123 13.21 -17.07 24.16
C VAL A 123 11.90 -17.68 23.68
N LEU A 124 11.91 -18.63 22.73
CA LEU A 124 10.68 -19.33 22.30
C LEU A 124 10.11 -20.24 23.41
N ASN A 125 10.92 -20.77 24.33
CA ASN A 125 10.37 -21.52 25.46
C ASN A 125 9.64 -20.63 26.46
N ILE A 126 10.16 -19.43 26.71
CA ILE A 126 9.56 -18.50 27.66
C ILE A 126 8.37 -17.75 27.06
N PHE A 127 8.50 -17.28 25.81
CA PHE A 127 7.56 -16.32 25.24
C PHE A 127 6.64 -16.89 24.16
N ALA A 128 6.88 -18.09 23.62
CA ALA A 128 5.92 -18.69 22.70
C ALA A 128 4.75 -19.30 23.47
N TYR A 129 3.56 -19.24 22.88
CA TYR A 129 2.39 -19.86 23.49
C TYR A 129 2.36 -21.36 23.18
N ARG A 130 2.21 -22.19 24.21
CA ARG A 130 2.00 -23.63 24.09
C ARG A 130 0.70 -24.02 24.75
N PRO A 131 -0.24 -24.66 24.02
CA PRO A 131 -1.49 -25.14 24.63
C PRO A 131 -1.27 -26.10 25.81
N ALA A 132 -0.22 -26.92 25.75
CA ALA A 132 0.15 -27.87 26.81
C ALA A 132 0.91 -27.23 27.99
N GLU A 133 1.22 -25.92 27.96
CA GLU A 133 1.90 -25.23 29.06
C GLU A 133 1.11 -25.40 30.37
N PRO A 134 1.66 -26.04 31.41
CA PRO A 134 0.90 -26.29 32.64
C PRO A 134 0.79 -25.03 33.52
N SER A 135 1.74 -24.10 33.44
CA SER A 135 1.76 -22.94 34.33
C SER A 135 0.83 -21.82 33.84
N PHE A 136 -0.02 -21.31 34.73
CA PHE A 136 -0.86 -20.15 34.41
C PHE A 136 -0.02 -18.94 33.99
N PHE A 137 1.08 -18.69 34.73
CA PHE A 137 2.00 -17.61 34.41
C PHE A 137 2.65 -17.79 33.03
N GLY A 138 3.12 -19.00 32.69
CA GLY A 138 3.67 -19.31 31.37
C GLY A 138 2.65 -19.14 30.25
N LYS A 139 1.37 -19.51 30.47
CA LYS A 139 0.30 -19.24 29.50
C LYS A 139 0.10 -17.75 29.25
N ILE A 140 0.11 -16.92 30.30
CA ILE A 140 -0.03 -15.46 30.16
C ILE A 140 1.19 -14.84 29.46
N VAL A 141 2.41 -15.24 29.83
CA VAL A 141 3.62 -14.78 29.16
C VAL A 141 3.62 -15.19 27.69
N GLY A 142 3.26 -16.45 27.39
CA GLY A 142 3.12 -16.94 26.02
C GLY A 142 2.03 -16.22 25.23
N LEU A 143 0.91 -15.86 25.87
CA LEU A 143 -0.23 -15.19 25.24
C LEU A 143 0.19 -13.85 24.60
N PHE A 144 0.96 -13.04 25.34
CA PHE A 144 1.45 -11.75 24.84
C PHE A 144 2.79 -11.86 24.12
N GLY A 145 3.70 -12.69 24.61
CA GLY A 145 5.03 -12.88 24.03
C GLY A 145 4.96 -13.41 22.60
N SER A 146 4.05 -14.35 22.33
CA SER A 146 3.91 -14.94 21.00
C SER A 146 3.53 -13.92 19.92
N MET A 147 2.86 -12.81 20.29
CA MET A 147 2.48 -11.73 19.37
C MET A 147 3.67 -11.00 18.75
N PHE A 148 4.89 -11.23 19.24
CA PHE A 148 6.10 -10.56 18.73
C PHE A 148 7.16 -11.54 18.20
N LEU A 149 6.90 -12.85 18.30
CA LEU A 149 7.81 -13.88 17.84
C LEU A 149 7.57 -14.20 16.36
N HIS A 150 8.66 -14.44 15.64
CA HIS A 150 8.64 -14.79 14.22
C HIS A 150 9.56 -15.97 13.96
N GLY A 151 9.05 -16.98 13.25
CA GLY A 151 9.82 -18.18 12.88
C GLY A 151 10.91 -17.98 11.81
N GLY A 152 11.18 -16.77 11.33
CA GLY A 152 12.23 -16.50 10.34
C GLY A 152 12.15 -15.13 9.69
N LEU A 153 13.18 -14.77 8.92
CA LEU A 153 13.32 -13.43 8.31
C LEU A 153 12.21 -13.12 7.30
N LEU A 154 11.86 -14.07 6.44
CA LEU A 154 10.75 -13.89 5.47
C LEU A 154 9.41 -13.76 6.18
N HIS A 155 9.21 -14.48 7.28
CA HIS A 155 8.00 -14.37 8.09
C HIS A 155 7.91 -13.00 8.75
N LEU A 156 9.00 -12.47 9.30
CA LEU A 156 9.06 -11.09 9.80
C LEU A 156 8.78 -10.08 8.69
N ALA A 157 9.49 -10.17 7.56
CA ALA A 157 9.35 -9.22 6.46
C ALA A 157 7.91 -9.16 5.94
N GLY A 158 7.25 -10.31 5.77
CA GLY A 158 5.84 -10.37 5.39
C GLY A 158 4.92 -9.69 6.41
N ASN A 159 5.07 -9.99 7.70
CA ASN A 159 4.27 -9.37 8.76
C ASN A 159 4.45 -7.85 8.80
N MET A 160 5.70 -7.37 8.74
CA MET A 160 5.98 -5.94 8.78
C MET A 160 5.47 -5.23 7.53
N LEU A 161 5.52 -5.87 6.35
CA LEU A 161 4.93 -5.35 5.14
C LEU A 161 3.42 -5.16 5.28
N TYR A 162 2.69 -6.20 5.74
CA TYR A 162 1.24 -6.10 5.92
C TYR A 162 0.88 -5.06 6.99
N LEU A 163 1.59 -5.02 8.11
CA LEU A 163 1.39 -4.00 9.14
C LEU A 163 1.67 -2.59 8.61
N TRP A 164 2.69 -2.42 7.77
CA TRP A 164 3.01 -1.14 7.13
C TRP A 164 1.98 -0.71 6.08
N VAL A 165 1.48 -1.63 5.27
CA VAL A 165 0.49 -1.32 4.22
C VAL A 165 -0.87 -1.00 4.84
N PHE A 166 -1.36 -1.80 5.78
CA PHE A 166 -2.72 -1.69 6.31
C PHE A 166 -2.80 -0.94 7.65
N GLY A 167 -1.80 -1.08 8.52
CA GLY A 167 -1.80 -0.50 9.86
C GLY A 167 -1.77 1.03 9.86
N ARG A 168 -1.00 1.65 8.96
CA ARG A 168 -0.89 3.13 8.88
C ARG A 168 -2.24 3.82 8.63
N ALA A 169 -3.00 3.29 7.68
CA ALA A 169 -4.32 3.83 7.34
C ALA A 169 -5.35 3.60 8.45
N LEU A 170 -5.22 2.53 9.24
CA LEU A 170 -6.06 2.28 10.40
C LEU A 170 -5.67 3.14 11.60
N GLU A 171 -4.39 3.36 11.85
CA GLU A 171 -3.93 4.25 12.92
C GLU A 171 -4.35 5.70 12.67
N GLU A 172 -4.27 6.17 11.43
CA GLU A 172 -4.77 7.50 11.03
C GLU A 172 -6.26 7.64 11.39
N GLU A 173 -7.05 6.62 11.05
CA GLU A 173 -8.50 6.61 11.21
C GLU A 173 -8.94 6.52 12.68
N LEU A 174 -8.32 5.60 13.42
CA LEU A 174 -8.74 5.22 14.76
C LEU A 174 -8.01 6.03 15.84
N GLY A 175 -6.87 6.60 15.50
CA GLY A 175 -5.92 7.12 16.45
C GLY A 175 -5.07 6.02 17.10
N PRO A 176 -3.94 6.41 17.70
CA PRO A 176 -2.90 5.49 18.16
C PRO A 176 -3.35 4.50 19.24
N LEU A 177 -4.07 4.97 20.27
CA LEU A 177 -4.46 4.15 21.42
C LEU A 177 -5.49 3.08 21.04
N ILE A 178 -6.48 3.47 20.22
CA ILE A 178 -7.55 2.59 19.75
C ILE A 178 -6.97 1.53 18.81
N PHE A 179 -6.05 1.93 17.92
CA PHE A 179 -5.35 0.99 17.04
C PHE A 179 -4.49 -0.01 17.83
N ALA A 180 -3.74 0.46 18.85
CA ALA A 180 -2.94 -0.41 19.71
C ALA A 180 -3.81 -1.43 20.47
N GLY A 181 -4.96 -0.98 21.01
CA GLY A 181 -5.93 -1.87 21.66
C GLY A 181 -6.48 -2.93 20.71
N ALA A 182 -6.87 -2.53 19.48
CA ALA A 182 -7.33 -3.46 18.45
C ALA A 182 -6.28 -4.52 18.11
N TYR A 183 -5.01 -4.11 17.91
CA TYR A 183 -3.91 -5.02 17.62
C TYR A 183 -3.71 -6.06 18.74
N LEU A 184 -3.62 -5.61 20.00
CA LEU A 184 -3.38 -6.49 21.16
C LEU A 184 -4.54 -7.45 21.39
N LEU A 185 -5.78 -6.96 21.36
CA LEU A 185 -6.96 -7.80 21.56
C LEU A 185 -7.09 -8.84 20.45
N SER A 186 -6.83 -8.47 19.19
CA SER A 186 -6.77 -9.41 18.08
C SER A 186 -5.72 -10.51 18.27
N GLY A 187 -4.54 -10.17 18.80
CA GLY A 187 -3.53 -11.17 19.14
C GLY A 187 -3.99 -12.14 20.24
N VAL A 188 -4.71 -11.65 21.25
CA VAL A 188 -5.29 -12.49 22.31
C VAL A 188 -6.32 -13.44 21.71
N ALA A 189 -7.27 -12.94 20.92
CA ALA A 189 -8.29 -13.77 20.28
C ALA A 189 -7.71 -14.81 19.32
N ALA A 190 -6.68 -14.43 18.56
CA ALA A 190 -5.93 -15.36 17.72
C ALA A 190 -5.38 -16.54 18.54
N THR A 191 -4.68 -16.23 19.63
CA THR A 191 -4.05 -17.26 20.48
C THR A 191 -5.08 -18.13 21.20
N LEU A 192 -6.20 -17.55 21.65
CA LEU A 192 -7.29 -18.29 22.28
C LEU A 192 -8.00 -19.23 21.30
N LEU A 193 -8.31 -18.77 20.08
CA LEU A 193 -8.93 -19.65 19.08
C LEU A 193 -7.98 -20.78 18.69
N TYR A 194 -6.70 -20.47 18.48
CA TYR A 194 -5.67 -21.49 18.27
C TYR A 194 -5.66 -22.52 19.40
N HIS A 195 -5.65 -22.08 20.66
CA HIS A 195 -5.66 -22.96 21.82
C HIS A 195 -6.85 -23.93 21.80
N ILE A 196 -8.06 -23.42 21.60
CA ILE A 196 -9.28 -24.23 21.58
C ILE A 196 -9.21 -25.26 20.45
N MET A 197 -8.82 -24.84 19.23
CA MET A 197 -8.77 -25.72 18.07
C MET A 197 -7.72 -26.83 18.23
N ILE A 198 -6.54 -26.51 18.78
CA ILE A 198 -5.51 -27.50 19.07
C ILE A 198 -6.00 -28.52 20.10
N MET A 199 -6.52 -28.05 21.22
CA MET A 199 -6.91 -28.93 22.33
C MET A 199 -8.08 -29.86 21.94
N GLN A 200 -8.96 -29.43 21.04
CA GLN A 200 -10.13 -30.21 20.61
C GLN A 200 -9.83 -31.18 19.46
N PHE A 201 -9.07 -30.74 18.46
CA PHE A 201 -8.95 -31.49 17.19
C PHE A 201 -7.56 -32.10 16.96
N THR A 202 -6.51 -31.53 17.55
CA THR A 202 -5.11 -31.98 17.38
C THR A 202 -4.32 -31.93 18.68
N PRO A 203 -4.79 -32.57 19.78
CA PRO A 203 -4.14 -32.46 21.09
C PRO A 203 -2.69 -32.97 21.12
N GLN A 204 -2.32 -33.84 20.17
CA GLN A 204 -0.94 -34.33 20.00
C GLN A 204 0.03 -33.20 19.58
N SER A 205 -0.50 -32.10 19.02
CA SER A 205 0.25 -30.90 18.63
C SER A 205 0.32 -29.84 19.74
N ALA A 206 -0.27 -30.09 20.92
CA ALA A 206 -0.36 -29.11 22.01
C ALA A 206 0.98 -28.65 22.58
N GLY A 207 2.06 -29.41 22.35
CA GLY A 207 3.43 -29.03 22.75
C GLY A 207 4.14 -28.10 21.76
N LEU A 208 3.60 -27.91 20.55
CA LEU A 208 4.24 -27.09 19.52
C LEU A 208 4.12 -25.59 19.88
N PRO A 209 5.23 -24.82 19.82
CA PRO A 209 5.19 -23.39 20.11
C PRO A 209 4.48 -22.61 19.00
N LEU A 210 3.54 -21.74 19.38
CA LEU A 210 2.94 -20.76 18.50
C LEU A 210 3.78 -19.47 18.49
N THR A 211 4.26 -19.08 17.31
CA THR A 211 4.70 -17.71 17.02
C THR A 211 3.52 -16.95 16.41
N GLY A 212 2.86 -16.11 17.21
CA GLY A 212 1.50 -15.59 16.98
C GLY A 212 1.42 -14.15 16.47
N ALA A 213 2.54 -13.52 16.08
CA ALA A 213 2.55 -12.13 15.59
C ALA A 213 1.59 -11.88 14.42
N SER A 214 1.49 -12.86 13.52
CA SER A 214 0.60 -12.82 12.37
C SER A 214 -0.88 -12.90 12.73
N GLY A 215 -1.24 -13.42 13.90
CA GLY A 215 -2.63 -13.42 14.39
C GLY A 215 -3.14 -12.02 14.73
N ALA A 216 -2.32 -11.19 15.38
CA ALA A 216 -2.63 -9.79 15.65
C ALA A 216 -2.79 -9.00 14.33
N ILE A 217 -1.87 -9.23 13.38
CA ILE A 217 -1.94 -8.61 12.05
C ILE A 217 -3.15 -9.10 11.26
N ALA A 218 -3.55 -10.37 11.36
CA ALA A 218 -4.79 -10.85 10.76
C ALA A 218 -6.01 -10.09 11.27
N GLY A 219 -6.01 -9.69 12.55
CA GLY A 219 -7.04 -8.79 13.09
C GLY A 219 -7.01 -7.38 12.50
N VAL A 220 -5.83 -6.80 12.30
CA VAL A 220 -5.68 -5.55 11.53
C VAL A 220 -6.28 -5.70 10.14
N LEU A 221 -6.08 -6.83 9.46
CA LEU A 221 -6.68 -7.10 8.15
C LEU A 221 -8.20 -7.27 8.21
N GLY A 222 -8.74 -7.97 9.20
CA GLY A 222 -10.19 -8.11 9.39
C GLY A 222 -10.88 -6.77 9.63
N LEU A 223 -10.25 -5.93 10.46
CA LEU A 223 -10.68 -4.57 10.70
C LEU A 223 -10.62 -3.72 9.43
N PHE A 224 -9.52 -3.80 8.67
CA PHE A 224 -9.35 -3.09 7.41
C PHE A 224 -10.39 -3.52 6.36
N ALA A 225 -10.63 -4.83 6.21
CA ALA A 225 -11.51 -5.38 5.19
C ALA A 225 -12.96 -4.90 5.32
N LEU A 226 -13.45 -4.70 6.55
CA LEU A 226 -14.77 -4.13 6.77
C LEU A 226 -14.75 -2.60 6.73
N ARG A 227 -13.76 -1.97 7.36
CA ARG A 227 -13.71 -0.52 7.47
C ARG A 227 -13.47 0.17 6.12
N PHE A 228 -12.66 -0.45 5.28
CA PHE A 228 -12.15 0.10 4.02
C PHE A 228 -12.44 -0.83 2.84
N TYR A 229 -13.61 -1.49 2.85
CA TYR A 229 -13.95 -2.59 1.97
C TYR A 229 -13.80 -2.29 0.45
N ARG A 230 -13.99 -1.02 0.03
CA ARG A 230 -13.81 -0.58 -1.36
C ARG A 230 -12.42 -0.04 -1.68
N THR A 231 -11.62 0.31 -0.68
CA THR A 231 -10.31 0.95 -0.86
C THR A 231 -9.42 0.05 -1.74
N PRO A 232 -8.95 0.54 -2.91
CA PRO A 232 -8.10 -0.25 -3.77
C PRO A 232 -6.77 -0.58 -3.09
N VAL A 233 -6.40 -1.86 -3.16
CA VAL A 233 -5.08 -2.35 -2.78
C VAL A 233 -4.31 -2.60 -4.06
N ASN A 234 -3.14 -1.99 -4.17
CA ASN A 234 -2.19 -2.25 -5.23
C ASN A 234 -1.43 -3.54 -4.89
N ILE A 235 -1.63 -4.53 -5.74
CA ILE A 235 -1.01 -5.84 -5.62
C ILE A 235 0.07 -5.95 -6.69
N PHE A 236 1.29 -6.23 -6.25
CA PHE A 236 2.35 -6.72 -7.12
C PHE A 236 2.17 -8.23 -7.28
N TYR A 237 2.33 -8.75 -8.49
CA TYR A 237 2.29 -10.20 -8.72
C TYR A 237 3.50 -10.68 -9.51
N ILE A 238 3.91 -11.92 -9.21
CA ILE A 238 4.88 -12.68 -9.98
C ILE A 238 4.11 -13.84 -10.63
N GLN A 239 4.13 -13.91 -11.96
CA GLN A 239 3.39 -14.89 -12.75
C GLN A 239 4.06 -16.29 -12.65
N THR A 240 3.85 -17.01 -11.55
CA THR A 240 4.40 -18.37 -11.33
C THR A 240 3.49 -19.50 -11.83
N VAL A 241 2.17 -19.27 -11.98
CA VAL A 241 1.21 -20.28 -12.50
C VAL A 241 1.61 -20.81 -13.87
N SER A 242 2.20 -19.94 -14.69
CA SER A 242 2.70 -20.35 -15.99
C SER A 242 3.82 -21.40 -15.87
N LEU A 243 4.59 -21.46 -14.77
CA LEU A 243 5.62 -22.50 -14.59
C LEU A 243 5.02 -23.89 -14.39
N VAL A 244 3.98 -24.04 -13.55
CA VAL A 244 3.34 -25.34 -13.30
C VAL A 244 2.59 -25.79 -14.55
N ILE A 245 1.87 -24.88 -15.20
CA ILE A 245 1.20 -25.17 -16.48
C ILE A 245 2.24 -25.56 -17.54
N VAL A 246 3.38 -24.87 -17.61
CA VAL A 246 4.46 -25.19 -18.54
C VAL A 246 5.12 -26.51 -18.20
N LEU A 247 5.28 -26.86 -16.93
CA LEU A 247 5.77 -28.16 -16.52
C LEU A 247 4.82 -29.28 -16.97
N VAL A 248 3.52 -29.11 -16.76
CA VAL A 248 2.49 -30.09 -17.18
C VAL A 248 2.41 -30.17 -18.70
N VAL A 249 2.35 -29.04 -19.40
CA VAL A 249 2.28 -28.98 -20.86
C VAL A 249 3.56 -29.48 -21.50
N SER A 250 4.74 -29.19 -20.94
CA SER A 250 6.02 -29.72 -21.42
C SER A 250 6.13 -31.22 -21.20
N ALA A 251 5.62 -31.76 -20.08
CA ALA A 251 5.53 -33.20 -19.86
C ALA A 251 4.62 -33.88 -20.89
N ILE A 252 3.43 -33.31 -21.15
CA ILE A 252 2.49 -33.83 -22.15
C ILE A 252 3.09 -33.73 -23.57
N ALA A 253 3.64 -32.59 -23.94
CA ALA A 253 4.27 -32.37 -25.25
C ALA A 253 5.48 -33.29 -25.45
N GLY A 254 6.32 -33.45 -24.43
CA GLY A 254 7.44 -34.38 -24.44
C GLY A 254 6.99 -35.83 -24.67
N VAL A 255 5.95 -36.29 -23.96
CA VAL A 255 5.40 -37.65 -24.17
C VAL A 255 4.84 -37.82 -25.58
N ILE A 256 4.05 -36.87 -26.07
CA ILE A 256 3.46 -36.94 -27.43
C ILE A 256 4.55 -36.96 -28.50
N CYS A 257 5.51 -36.03 -28.45
CA CYS A 257 6.61 -35.98 -29.40
C CYS A 257 7.55 -37.19 -29.26
N GLY A 258 7.72 -37.72 -28.05
CA GLY A 258 8.50 -38.93 -27.77
C GLY A 258 7.90 -40.19 -28.38
N LEU A 259 6.57 -40.33 -28.34
CA LEU A 259 5.85 -41.42 -29.00
C LEU A 259 5.98 -41.38 -30.53
N LEU A 260 6.14 -40.19 -31.11
CA LEU A 260 6.25 -40.00 -32.56
C LEU A 260 7.69 -40.09 -33.10
N LEU A 261 8.66 -39.58 -32.34
CA LEU A 261 10.03 -39.33 -32.84
C LEU A 261 11.13 -39.86 -31.89
N GLY A 262 10.76 -40.68 -30.90
CA GLY A 262 11.70 -41.26 -29.94
C GLY A 262 12.31 -40.22 -28.98
N ILE A 263 13.48 -40.53 -28.41
CA ILE A 263 14.15 -39.71 -27.39
C ILE A 263 14.39 -38.28 -27.87
N VAL A 264 14.74 -38.10 -29.16
CA VAL A 264 14.96 -36.77 -29.75
C VAL A 264 13.65 -35.96 -29.75
N GLY A 265 12.52 -36.59 -30.10
CA GLY A 265 11.19 -35.99 -30.01
C GLY A 265 10.82 -35.57 -28.60
N PHE A 266 11.11 -36.42 -27.60
CA PHE A 266 10.83 -36.12 -26.20
C PHE A 266 11.57 -34.85 -25.73
N VAL A 267 12.87 -34.77 -26.01
CA VAL A 267 13.71 -33.62 -25.64
C VAL A 267 13.21 -32.35 -26.34
N LEU A 268 12.94 -32.40 -27.65
CA LEU A 268 12.47 -31.24 -28.41
C LEU A 268 11.08 -30.77 -27.96
N GLY A 269 10.15 -31.69 -27.69
CA GLY A 269 8.80 -31.36 -27.20
C GLY A 269 8.83 -30.77 -25.79
N PHE A 270 9.64 -31.32 -24.90
CA PHE A 270 9.77 -30.81 -23.53
C PHE A 270 10.42 -29.42 -23.51
N PHE A 271 11.63 -29.27 -24.09
CA PHE A 271 12.36 -28.00 -24.05
C PHE A 271 11.80 -26.93 -25.00
N GLY A 272 11.12 -27.30 -26.08
CA GLY A 272 10.44 -26.35 -26.97
C GLY A 272 9.36 -25.55 -26.27
N VAL A 273 8.57 -26.19 -25.39
CA VAL A 273 7.58 -25.51 -24.55
C VAL A 273 8.26 -24.54 -23.57
N TRP A 274 9.40 -24.92 -22.99
CA TRP A 274 10.18 -24.04 -22.11
C TRP A 274 10.76 -22.82 -22.84
N ILE A 275 11.27 -22.99 -24.06
CA ILE A 275 11.77 -21.87 -24.87
C ILE A 275 10.63 -20.89 -25.21
N GLY A 276 9.47 -21.40 -25.65
CA GLY A 276 8.29 -20.57 -25.92
C GLY A 276 7.78 -19.85 -24.66
N PHE A 277 7.81 -20.54 -23.52
CA PHE A 277 7.46 -19.96 -22.23
C PHE A 277 8.41 -18.85 -21.78
N LEU A 278 9.72 -19.01 -21.94
CA LEU A 278 10.70 -17.98 -21.62
C LEU A 278 10.51 -16.71 -22.47
N ILE A 279 10.16 -16.88 -23.75
CA ILE A 279 9.83 -15.77 -24.65
C ILE A 279 8.54 -15.06 -24.20
N TYR A 280 7.52 -15.81 -23.78
CA TYR A 280 6.28 -15.26 -23.23
C TYR A 280 6.50 -14.50 -21.92
N MET A 281 7.23 -15.11 -20.96
CA MET A 281 7.54 -14.52 -19.66
C MET A 281 8.29 -13.20 -19.77
N ARG A 282 9.13 -13.02 -20.79
CA ARG A 282 9.80 -11.73 -21.04
C ARG A 282 8.82 -10.56 -21.13
N LYS A 283 7.56 -10.78 -21.51
CA LYS A 283 6.53 -9.73 -21.63
C LYS A 283 5.62 -9.59 -20.41
N THR A 284 5.49 -10.61 -19.56
CA THR A 284 4.42 -10.66 -18.51
C THR A 284 4.87 -11.25 -17.16
N ALA A 285 6.17 -11.44 -16.93
CA ALA A 285 6.68 -12.11 -15.72
C ALA A 285 6.29 -11.44 -14.39
N PHE A 286 6.10 -10.12 -14.40
CA PHE A 286 5.70 -9.32 -13.24
C PHE A 286 4.74 -8.20 -13.67
N GLY A 287 3.87 -7.79 -12.75
CA GLY A 287 2.96 -6.69 -12.99
C GLY A 287 2.30 -6.19 -11.71
N THR A 288 1.45 -5.18 -11.86
CA THR A 288 0.65 -4.63 -10.78
C THR A 288 -0.81 -4.51 -11.21
N PHE A 289 -1.73 -4.80 -10.30
CA PHE A 289 -3.15 -4.54 -10.50
C PHE A 289 -3.77 -4.02 -9.20
N LYS A 290 -4.95 -3.42 -9.35
CA LYS A 290 -5.72 -2.88 -8.23
C LYS A 290 -6.96 -3.74 -8.01
N ILE A 291 -7.27 -3.97 -6.75
CA ILE A 291 -8.38 -4.83 -6.34
C ILE A 291 -8.94 -4.23 -5.03
N PRO A 292 -10.27 -4.16 -4.86
CA PRO A 292 -10.84 -3.69 -3.61
C PRO A 292 -10.36 -4.52 -2.42
N SER A 293 -10.06 -3.86 -1.30
CA SER A 293 -9.43 -4.52 -0.14
C SER A 293 -10.23 -5.69 0.41
N ALA A 294 -11.57 -5.62 0.40
CA ALA A 294 -12.41 -6.72 0.86
C ALA A 294 -12.20 -8.00 0.04
N TRP A 295 -11.97 -7.87 -1.27
CA TRP A 295 -11.65 -9.00 -2.13
C TRP A 295 -10.22 -9.50 -1.87
N ALA A 296 -9.23 -8.61 -1.81
CA ALA A 296 -7.84 -9.01 -1.59
C ALA A 296 -7.68 -9.77 -0.27
N ILE A 297 -8.23 -9.21 0.79
CA ILE A 297 -8.16 -9.75 2.14
C ILE A 297 -9.09 -10.96 2.29
N GLY A 298 -10.27 -10.95 1.67
CA GLY A 298 -11.21 -12.08 1.67
C GLY A 298 -10.64 -13.31 0.97
N ILE A 299 -9.99 -13.14 -0.19
CA ILE A 299 -9.25 -14.20 -0.89
C ILE A 299 -8.12 -14.70 0.00
N TRP A 300 -7.36 -13.79 0.63
CA TRP A 300 -6.29 -14.17 1.54
C TRP A 300 -6.78 -15.05 2.70
N LEU A 301 -7.88 -14.66 3.34
CA LEU A 301 -8.49 -15.42 4.44
C LEU A 301 -9.00 -16.77 3.93
N LEU A 302 -9.75 -16.79 2.84
CA LEU A 302 -10.39 -18.01 2.33
C LEU A 302 -9.35 -19.02 1.84
N VAL A 303 -8.45 -18.61 0.95
CA VAL A 303 -7.53 -19.51 0.23
C VAL A 303 -6.34 -19.93 1.09
N PHE A 304 -5.76 -19.02 1.87
CA PHE A 304 -4.53 -19.29 2.62
C PHE A 304 -4.76 -19.66 4.09
N ASN A 305 -6.00 -19.52 4.61
CA ASN A 305 -6.27 -19.79 6.02
C ASN A 305 -7.46 -20.72 6.25
N LEU A 306 -8.63 -20.37 5.72
CA LEU A 306 -9.84 -21.15 5.99
C LEU A 306 -9.80 -22.53 5.30
N LEU A 307 -9.52 -22.58 4.00
CA LEU A 307 -9.45 -23.86 3.27
C LEU A 307 -8.36 -24.80 3.84
N PRO A 308 -7.12 -24.34 4.10
CA PRO A 308 -6.09 -25.21 4.68
C PRO A 308 -6.43 -25.62 6.11
N GLY A 309 -6.93 -24.70 6.94
CA GLY A 309 -7.35 -25.03 8.30
C GLY A 309 -8.46 -26.09 8.35
N ILE A 310 -9.42 -26.05 7.43
CA ILE A 310 -10.44 -27.10 7.27
C ILE A 310 -9.80 -28.43 6.85
N VAL A 311 -8.89 -28.41 5.88
CA VAL A 311 -8.17 -29.61 5.44
C VAL A 311 -7.37 -30.23 6.60
N ASP A 312 -6.74 -29.42 7.44
CA ASP A 312 -5.96 -29.87 8.59
C ASP A 312 -6.84 -30.56 9.65
N LEU A 313 -8.10 -30.14 9.82
CA LEU A 313 -9.06 -30.85 10.69
C LEU A 313 -9.36 -32.28 10.22
N PHE A 314 -9.29 -32.54 8.91
CA PHE A 314 -9.54 -33.87 8.34
C PHE A 314 -8.28 -34.76 8.31
N GLN A 315 -7.09 -34.21 8.55
CA GLN A 315 -5.82 -34.96 8.60
C GLN A 315 -5.44 -35.37 10.03
N VAL A 316 -6.41 -35.94 10.76
CA VAL A 316 -6.26 -36.39 12.14
C VAL A 316 -5.01 -37.27 12.30
N GLY A 317 -4.06 -36.83 13.14
CA GLY A 317 -2.84 -37.57 13.49
C GLY A 317 -1.53 -37.11 12.82
N LYS A 318 -1.54 -36.11 11.93
CA LYS A 318 -0.30 -35.48 11.45
C LYS A 318 0.10 -34.27 12.31
N GLN A 319 1.40 -34.14 12.56
CA GLN A 319 1.99 -32.95 13.20
C GLN A 319 2.21 -31.86 12.14
N GLY A 320 1.80 -30.62 12.47
CA GLY A 320 1.97 -29.43 11.63
C GLY A 320 0.71 -29.04 10.84
N GLY A 321 0.41 -27.73 10.80
CA GLY A 321 -0.76 -27.17 10.08
C GLY A 321 -1.83 -26.52 10.99
N THR A 322 -1.47 -25.66 11.94
CA THR A 322 -2.46 -25.17 12.93
C THR A 322 -2.47 -23.66 13.16
N ALA A 323 -1.50 -22.93 12.60
CA ALA A 323 -1.42 -21.47 12.70
C ALA A 323 -2.59 -20.76 11.99
N HIS A 324 -3.28 -21.42 11.05
CA HIS A 324 -4.45 -20.88 10.36
C HIS A 324 -5.57 -20.46 11.31
N TRP A 325 -5.78 -21.21 12.40
CA TRP A 325 -6.79 -20.89 13.42
C TRP A 325 -6.45 -19.63 14.20
N ALA A 326 -5.16 -19.32 14.38
CA ALA A 326 -4.75 -18.05 14.97
C ALA A 326 -5.12 -16.87 14.03
N HIS A 327 -4.86 -17.00 12.73
CA HIS A 327 -5.23 -15.97 11.76
C HIS A 327 -6.75 -15.75 11.73
N ILE A 328 -7.54 -16.83 11.70
CA ILE A 328 -9.01 -16.73 11.72
C ILE A 328 -9.50 -16.04 12.99
N GLY A 329 -8.95 -16.38 14.16
CA GLY A 329 -9.38 -15.81 15.43
C GLY A 329 -9.09 -14.32 15.54
N GLY A 330 -7.88 -13.90 15.14
CA GLY A 330 -7.52 -12.49 15.08
C GLY A 330 -8.39 -11.72 14.10
N PHE A 331 -8.57 -12.27 12.88
CA PHE A 331 -9.38 -11.69 11.81
C PHE A 331 -10.84 -11.44 12.23
N VAL A 332 -11.49 -12.45 12.81
CA VAL A 332 -12.87 -12.35 13.29
C VAL A 332 -13.00 -11.27 14.35
N LEU A 333 -12.07 -11.21 15.32
CA LEU A 333 -12.12 -10.15 16.31
C LEU A 333 -11.91 -8.76 15.68
N GLY A 334 -11.01 -8.64 14.69
CA GLY A 334 -10.84 -7.41 13.92
C GLY A 334 -12.14 -6.96 13.23
N MET A 335 -12.88 -7.90 12.64
CA MET A 335 -14.20 -7.61 12.05
C MET A 335 -15.22 -7.17 13.10
N ILE A 336 -15.30 -7.88 14.24
CA ILE A 336 -16.19 -7.50 15.35
C ILE A 336 -15.83 -6.08 15.82
N TYR A 337 -14.55 -5.79 15.98
CA TYR A 337 -14.07 -4.46 16.34
C TYR A 337 -14.55 -3.40 15.36
N ALA A 338 -14.44 -3.66 14.05
CA ALA A 338 -14.91 -2.77 12.98
C ALA A 338 -16.41 -2.45 13.10
N LEU A 339 -17.21 -3.46 13.42
CA LEU A 339 -18.66 -3.30 13.60
C LEU A 339 -18.99 -2.49 14.86
N LEU A 340 -18.25 -2.69 15.95
CA LEU A 340 -18.47 -2.00 17.22
C LEU A 340 -18.15 -0.49 17.14
N ILE A 341 -17.11 -0.11 16.40
CA ILE A 341 -16.73 1.30 16.23
C ILE A 341 -17.59 2.04 15.19
N GLY A 342 -18.40 1.32 14.42
CA GLY A 342 -19.22 1.88 13.34
C GLY A 342 -18.40 2.49 12.20
N SER A 343 -19.09 3.06 11.20
CA SER A 343 -18.40 3.79 10.13
C SER A 343 -18.25 5.27 10.49
N LYS A 344 -17.04 5.79 10.75
CA LYS A 344 -16.80 7.24 10.74
C LYS A 344 -17.11 7.86 9.36
N GLU A 345 -17.68 9.06 9.41
CA GLU A 345 -18.19 9.88 8.30
C GLU A 345 -17.16 10.20 7.20
N GLU A 346 -15.86 10.29 7.52
CA GLU A 346 -14.80 10.69 6.56
C GLU A 346 -14.66 9.71 5.38
N GLY A 347 -14.89 8.42 5.59
CA GLY A 347 -14.94 7.45 4.49
C GLY A 347 -16.16 7.66 3.58
N GLN A 348 -17.31 8.07 4.14
CA GLN A 348 -18.50 8.33 3.34
C GLN A 348 -18.30 9.53 2.42
N VAL A 349 -17.63 10.59 2.89
CA VAL A 349 -17.34 11.80 2.09
C VAL A 349 -16.48 11.48 0.86
N GLU A 350 -15.37 10.76 1.03
CA GLU A 350 -14.49 10.38 -0.09
C GLU A 350 -15.22 9.46 -1.08
N TYR A 351 -16.03 8.50 -0.58
CA TYR A 351 -16.86 7.66 -1.44
C TYR A 351 -17.96 8.44 -2.16
N MET A 352 -18.54 9.47 -1.53
CA MET A 352 -19.58 10.29 -2.15
C MET A 352 -19.03 11.11 -3.32
N LEU A 353 -17.82 11.65 -3.21
CA LEU A 353 -17.18 12.33 -4.33
C LEU A 353 -16.85 11.35 -5.47
N GLU A 354 -16.33 10.17 -5.13
CA GLU A 354 -16.02 9.14 -6.12
C GLU A 354 -17.29 8.64 -6.84
N ASP A 355 -18.38 8.42 -6.09
CA ASP A 355 -19.67 8.01 -6.63
C ASP A 355 -20.28 9.11 -7.51
N ALA A 356 -20.14 10.39 -7.11
CA ALA A 356 -20.52 11.54 -7.92
C ALA A 356 -19.73 11.62 -9.25
N GLN A 357 -18.41 11.46 -9.18
CA GLN A 357 -17.54 11.44 -10.36
C GLN A 357 -17.85 10.25 -11.28
N LYS A 358 -18.13 9.06 -10.74
CA LYS A 358 -18.55 7.89 -11.52
C LYS A 358 -19.90 8.10 -12.19
N ALA A 359 -20.87 8.68 -11.48
CA ALA A 359 -22.16 9.04 -12.04
C ALA A 359 -21.98 10.01 -13.22
N LEU A 360 -21.16 11.05 -13.04
CA LEU A 360 -20.82 11.98 -14.12
C LEU A 360 -20.13 11.25 -15.29
N ALA A 361 -19.16 10.38 -15.03
CA ALA A 361 -18.46 9.63 -16.08
C ALA A 361 -19.41 8.72 -16.88
N SER A 362 -20.41 8.12 -16.22
CA SER A 362 -21.44 7.30 -16.86
C SER A 362 -22.52 8.10 -17.62
N GLY A 363 -22.48 9.43 -17.54
CA GLY A 363 -23.46 10.33 -18.16
C GLY A 363 -24.73 10.57 -17.33
N ASN A 364 -24.82 9.99 -16.13
CA ASN A 364 -25.93 10.21 -15.21
C ASN A 364 -25.69 11.49 -14.39
N THR A 365 -26.02 12.63 -14.99
CA THR A 365 -25.82 13.97 -14.39
C THR A 365 -26.71 14.20 -13.17
N GLU A 366 -27.92 13.66 -13.14
CA GLU A 366 -28.85 13.80 -12.00
C GLU A 366 -28.28 13.16 -10.73
N ASN A 367 -27.79 11.91 -10.83
CA ASN A 367 -27.13 11.25 -9.70
C ASN A 367 -25.81 11.94 -9.34
N ALA A 368 -25.05 12.44 -10.32
CA ALA A 368 -23.81 13.16 -10.06
C ALA A 368 -24.04 14.43 -9.23
N VAL A 369 -25.07 15.21 -9.57
CA VAL A 369 -25.49 16.39 -8.80
C VAL A 369 -26.00 15.97 -7.43
N SER A 370 -26.91 15.01 -7.35
CA SER A 370 -27.47 14.53 -6.08
C SER A 370 -26.39 14.04 -5.10
N PHE A 371 -25.42 13.23 -5.56
CA PHE A 371 -24.31 12.78 -4.72
C PHE A 371 -23.42 13.95 -4.28
N SER A 372 -23.18 14.92 -5.16
CA SER A 372 -22.39 16.12 -4.86
C SER A 372 -23.09 17.04 -3.85
N GLU A 373 -24.40 17.24 -3.97
CA GLU A 373 -25.19 18.04 -3.01
C GLU A 373 -25.23 17.39 -1.63
N ASN A 374 -25.44 16.08 -1.56
CA ASN A 374 -25.37 15.33 -0.31
C ASN A 374 -23.97 15.42 0.33
N LEU A 375 -22.91 15.45 -0.48
CA LEU A 375 -21.55 15.67 -0.03
C LEU A 375 -21.37 17.10 0.50
N LEU A 376 -21.87 18.12 -0.20
CA LEU A 376 -21.79 19.52 0.22
C LEU A 376 -22.54 19.83 1.52
N GLN A 377 -23.62 19.10 1.82
CA GLN A 377 -24.30 19.20 3.13
C GLN A 377 -23.38 18.82 4.30
N ARG A 378 -22.37 17.97 4.05
CA ARG A 378 -21.42 17.49 5.05
C ARG A 378 -20.10 18.26 5.02
N GLU A 379 -19.60 18.51 3.81
CA GLU A 379 -18.39 19.31 3.56
C GLU A 379 -18.69 20.49 2.61
N PRO A 380 -19.20 21.62 3.14
CA PRO A 380 -19.56 22.78 2.32
C PRO A 380 -18.39 23.42 1.55
N ASN A 381 -17.15 23.05 1.89
CA ASN A 381 -15.94 23.58 1.25
C ASN A 381 -15.28 22.57 0.28
N ASN A 382 -15.96 21.48 -0.07
CA ASN A 382 -15.41 20.46 -0.96
C ASN A 382 -15.39 20.96 -2.42
N ALA A 383 -14.22 21.35 -2.92
CA ALA A 383 -14.04 21.87 -4.27
C ALA A 383 -14.44 20.87 -5.37
N GLY A 384 -14.14 19.59 -5.16
CA GLY A 384 -14.43 18.53 -6.12
C GLY A 384 -15.94 18.31 -6.33
N ALA A 385 -16.75 18.49 -5.28
CA ALA A 385 -18.20 18.41 -5.38
C ALA A 385 -18.77 19.51 -6.29
N TYR A 386 -18.33 20.76 -6.10
CA TYR A 386 -18.70 21.88 -6.96
C TYR A 386 -18.23 21.66 -8.41
N GLU A 387 -17.03 21.11 -8.62
CA GLU A 387 -16.54 20.77 -9.96
C GLU A 387 -17.43 19.74 -10.66
N VAL A 388 -17.87 18.69 -9.95
CA VAL A 388 -18.77 17.67 -10.51
C VAL A 388 -20.13 18.29 -10.86
N ILE A 389 -20.66 19.17 -10.02
CA ILE A 389 -21.91 19.90 -10.29
C ILE A 389 -21.75 20.78 -11.54
N ALA A 390 -20.68 21.58 -11.62
CA ALA A 390 -20.39 22.44 -12.78
C ALA A 390 -20.34 21.64 -14.08
N LYS A 391 -19.56 20.55 -14.10
CA LYS A 391 -19.43 19.66 -15.25
C LYS A 391 -20.72 18.91 -15.59
N SER A 392 -21.60 18.69 -14.61
CA SER A 392 -22.93 18.10 -14.82
C SER A 392 -23.86 19.09 -15.52
N TYR A 393 -23.89 20.35 -15.07
CA TYR A 393 -24.70 21.40 -15.69
C TYR A 393 -24.26 21.74 -17.11
N ASP A 394 -22.94 21.76 -17.35
CA ASP A 394 -22.34 21.85 -18.69
C ASP A 394 -22.92 20.81 -19.66
N ARG A 395 -23.08 19.56 -19.20
CA ARG A 395 -23.62 18.48 -20.05
C ARG A 395 -25.10 18.60 -20.30
N THR A 396 -25.83 19.26 -19.41
CA THR A 396 -27.26 19.53 -19.55
C THR A 396 -27.56 20.87 -20.23
N ASN A 397 -26.53 21.58 -20.72
CA ASN A 397 -26.64 22.92 -21.32
C ASN A 397 -27.27 23.98 -20.39
N ASN A 398 -27.07 23.87 -19.08
CA ASN A 398 -27.44 24.92 -18.12
C ASN A 398 -26.19 25.75 -17.79
N GLU A 399 -25.88 26.70 -18.67
CA GLU A 399 -24.63 27.46 -18.64
C GLU A 399 -24.48 28.31 -17.37
N ASP A 400 -25.50 29.08 -16.99
CA ASP A 400 -25.44 29.95 -15.80
C ASP A 400 -25.09 29.15 -14.54
N ALA A 401 -25.80 28.04 -14.30
CA ALA A 401 -25.53 27.17 -13.16
C ALA A 401 -24.15 26.50 -13.24
N ALA A 402 -23.65 26.21 -14.44
CA ALA A 402 -22.32 25.65 -14.60
C ALA A 402 -21.24 26.68 -14.23
N LEU A 403 -21.35 27.91 -14.71
CA LEU A 403 -20.39 28.99 -14.44
C LEU A 403 -20.33 29.36 -12.96
N ASP A 404 -21.49 29.46 -12.30
CA ASP A 404 -21.58 29.70 -10.85
C ASP A 404 -20.82 28.61 -10.06
N ASN A 405 -20.99 27.34 -10.45
CA ASN A 405 -20.33 26.22 -9.78
C ASN A 405 -18.85 26.10 -10.16
N TYR A 406 -18.44 26.49 -11.37
CA TYR A 406 -17.02 26.59 -11.73
C TYR A 406 -16.32 27.63 -10.87
N GLU A 407 -16.93 28.81 -10.69
CA GLU A 407 -16.37 29.84 -9.81
C GLU A 407 -16.26 29.34 -8.36
N LEU A 408 -17.29 28.70 -7.82
CA LEU A 408 -17.25 28.10 -6.49
C LEU A 408 -16.14 27.05 -6.35
N ALA A 409 -16.03 26.13 -7.31
CA ALA A 409 -14.99 25.09 -7.31
C ALA A 409 -13.58 25.69 -7.35
N ILE A 410 -13.33 26.63 -8.26
CA ILE A 410 -12.04 27.32 -8.41
C ILE A 410 -11.68 28.06 -7.13
N ASN A 411 -12.63 28.78 -6.53
CA ASN A 411 -12.43 29.47 -5.26
C ASN A 411 -12.04 28.52 -4.12
N ARG A 412 -12.72 27.36 -4.02
CA ARG A 412 -12.40 26.36 -2.99
C ARG A 412 -11.04 25.70 -3.22
N TYR A 413 -10.65 25.42 -4.47
CA TYR A 413 -9.31 24.93 -4.78
C TYR A 413 -8.20 25.94 -4.46
N ILE A 414 -8.45 27.24 -4.69
CA ILE A 414 -7.50 28.30 -4.29
C ILE A 414 -7.33 28.32 -2.76
N GLN A 415 -8.45 28.23 -2.03
CA GLN A 415 -8.44 28.23 -0.56
C GLN A 415 -7.78 26.99 0.03
N SER A 416 -7.93 25.81 -0.59
CA SER A 416 -7.26 24.57 -0.16
C SER A 416 -5.77 24.52 -0.51
N GLY A 417 -5.27 25.50 -1.28
CA GLY A 417 -3.88 25.55 -1.75
C GLY A 417 -3.64 24.74 -3.03
N GLU A 418 -4.66 24.11 -3.60
CA GLU A 418 -4.62 23.33 -4.83
C GLU A 418 -4.71 24.22 -6.08
N ARG A 419 -3.85 25.24 -6.15
CA ARG A 419 -3.88 26.26 -7.20
C ARG A 419 -3.72 25.69 -8.62
N GLU A 420 -2.95 24.61 -8.77
CA GLU A 420 -2.77 23.91 -10.05
C GLU A 420 -4.11 23.39 -10.60
N LYS A 421 -4.93 22.76 -9.74
CA LYS A 421 -6.28 22.30 -10.12
C LYS A 421 -7.20 23.47 -10.44
N ALA A 422 -7.13 24.55 -9.67
CA ALA A 422 -7.90 25.77 -9.92
C ALA A 422 -7.59 26.36 -11.31
N ALA A 423 -6.31 26.45 -11.67
CA ALA A 423 -5.88 26.97 -12.97
C ALA A 423 -6.32 26.06 -14.13
N GLN A 424 -6.16 24.74 -13.99
CA GLN A 424 -6.63 23.78 -14.99
C GLN A 424 -8.15 23.84 -15.17
N LEU A 425 -8.91 23.90 -14.07
CA LEU A 425 -10.36 23.99 -14.12
C LEU A 425 -10.84 25.30 -14.77
N TYR A 426 -10.15 26.42 -14.53
CA TYR A 426 -10.43 27.68 -15.20
C TYR A 426 -10.22 27.59 -16.73
N LEU A 427 -9.13 26.95 -17.18
CA LEU A 427 -8.89 26.73 -18.61
C LEU A 427 -9.92 25.79 -19.24
N ASP A 428 -10.30 24.73 -18.52
CA ASP A 428 -11.36 23.81 -18.94
C ASP A 428 -12.68 24.54 -19.18
N ALA A 429 -13.07 25.42 -18.26
CA ALA A 429 -14.25 26.25 -18.38
C ALA A 429 -14.14 27.22 -19.58
N LEU A 430 -13.02 27.94 -19.72
CA LEU A 430 -12.80 28.90 -20.81
C LEU A 430 -12.86 28.28 -22.21
N ARG A 431 -12.46 27.01 -22.35
CA ARG A 431 -12.52 26.30 -23.65
C ARG A 431 -13.94 26.16 -24.19
N LYS A 432 -14.94 26.11 -23.31
CA LYS A 432 -16.36 26.06 -23.68
C LYS A 432 -17.05 27.41 -23.54
N HIS A 433 -16.71 28.14 -22.48
CA HIS A 433 -17.34 29.39 -22.07
C HIS A 433 -16.32 30.52 -22.16
N THR A 434 -16.10 31.03 -23.37
CA THR A 434 -15.06 32.04 -23.65
C THR A 434 -15.27 33.36 -22.91
N HIS A 435 -16.49 33.62 -22.45
CA HIS A 435 -16.89 34.79 -21.68
C HIS A 435 -16.82 34.57 -20.15
N PHE A 436 -16.38 33.39 -19.69
CA PHE A 436 -16.26 33.11 -18.26
C PHE A 436 -15.19 34.00 -17.61
N ILE A 437 -15.60 34.73 -16.58
CA ILE A 437 -14.80 35.71 -15.86
C ILE A 437 -14.82 35.35 -14.39
N LEU A 438 -13.64 35.24 -13.77
CA LEU A 438 -13.52 35.14 -12.32
C LEU A 438 -13.29 36.53 -11.72
N GLY A 439 -13.45 36.67 -10.41
CA GLY A 439 -13.03 37.88 -9.69
C GLY A 439 -11.54 38.22 -9.91
N PRO A 440 -11.15 39.51 -9.77
CA PRO A 440 -9.82 39.99 -10.12
C PRO A 440 -8.70 39.30 -9.33
N GLU A 441 -8.90 39.05 -8.04
CA GLU A 441 -7.96 38.30 -7.19
C GLU A 441 -7.78 36.86 -7.68
N GLN A 442 -8.89 36.16 -7.96
CA GLN A 442 -8.89 34.79 -8.46
C GLN A 442 -8.18 34.68 -9.80
N GLN A 443 -8.49 35.59 -10.75
CA GLN A 443 -7.83 35.64 -12.06
C GLN A 443 -6.33 35.87 -11.93
N LEU A 444 -5.90 36.75 -11.01
CA LEU A 444 -4.49 36.99 -10.74
C LEU A 444 -3.80 35.73 -10.20
N ILE A 445 -4.46 35.01 -9.28
CA ILE A 445 -3.93 33.77 -8.69
C ILE A 445 -3.79 32.68 -9.76
N VAL A 446 -4.84 32.41 -10.55
CA VAL A 446 -4.78 31.35 -11.58
C VAL A 446 -3.83 31.72 -12.71
N GLY A 447 -3.78 32.99 -13.14
CA GLY A 447 -2.84 33.46 -14.16
C GLY A 447 -1.38 33.34 -13.73
N ASN A 448 -1.07 33.67 -12.47
CA ASN A 448 0.27 33.46 -11.92
C ASN A 448 0.63 31.99 -11.77
N GLN A 449 -0.35 31.14 -11.44
CA GLN A 449 -0.14 29.70 -11.37
C GLN A 449 0.14 29.12 -12.76
N MET A 450 -0.58 29.53 -13.80
CA MET A 450 -0.30 29.12 -15.19
C MET A 450 1.12 29.50 -15.63
N ALA A 451 1.58 30.72 -15.28
CA ALA A 451 2.94 31.14 -15.57
C ALA A 451 3.98 30.27 -14.87
N LYS A 452 3.70 29.83 -13.64
CA LYS A 452 4.56 28.89 -12.89
C LYS A 452 4.59 27.51 -13.55
N ASP A 453 3.46 27.09 -14.13
CA ASP A 453 3.32 25.83 -14.86
C ASP A 453 3.87 25.91 -16.31
N SER A 454 4.53 27.02 -16.66
CA SER A 454 5.10 27.32 -17.99
C SER A 454 4.08 27.47 -19.12
N ASP A 455 2.79 27.65 -18.79
CA ASP A 455 1.74 28.00 -19.75
C ASP A 455 1.67 29.53 -19.92
N PHE A 456 2.72 30.07 -20.55
CA PHE A 456 2.92 31.52 -20.61
C PHE A 456 1.87 32.25 -21.44
N GLN A 457 1.34 31.62 -22.50
CA GLN A 457 0.33 32.24 -23.36
C GLN A 457 -0.98 32.43 -22.60
N ASN A 458 -1.53 31.36 -22.03
CA ASN A 458 -2.77 31.45 -21.27
C ASN A 458 -2.62 32.31 -20.01
N ALA A 459 -1.45 32.28 -19.37
CA ALA A 459 -1.15 33.16 -18.25
C ALA A 459 -1.21 34.63 -18.65
N ALA A 460 -0.53 35.02 -19.73
CA ALA A 460 -0.48 36.40 -20.19
C ALA A 460 -1.87 36.90 -20.61
N GLU A 461 -2.62 36.09 -21.36
CA GLU A 461 -4.00 36.39 -21.79
C GLU A 461 -4.99 36.47 -20.62
N THR A 462 -4.83 35.65 -19.59
CA THR A 462 -5.68 35.70 -18.39
C THR A 462 -5.40 36.97 -17.59
N LEU A 463 -4.12 37.29 -17.37
CA LEU A 463 -3.71 38.45 -16.57
C LEU A 463 -4.07 39.78 -17.24
N VAL A 464 -3.99 39.85 -18.58
CA VAL A 464 -4.29 41.07 -19.31
C VAL A 464 -5.78 41.42 -19.27
N LYS A 465 -6.68 40.43 -19.14
CA LYS A 465 -8.13 40.65 -19.06
C LYS A 465 -8.55 41.44 -17.81
N ILE A 466 -7.85 41.27 -16.70
CA ILE A 466 -8.19 41.89 -15.41
C ILE A 466 -8.38 43.42 -15.50
N PRO A 467 -7.42 44.23 -15.97
CA PRO A 467 -7.59 45.69 -16.07
C PRO A 467 -8.63 46.14 -17.10
N TYR A 468 -9.00 45.30 -18.07
CA TYR A 468 -10.08 45.61 -19.01
C TYR A 468 -11.45 45.32 -18.40
N THR A 469 -11.59 44.18 -17.71
CA THR A 469 -12.85 43.73 -17.12
C THR A 469 -13.15 44.41 -15.78
N PHE A 470 -12.12 44.67 -14.98
CA PHE A 470 -12.21 45.31 -13.67
C PHE A 470 -11.32 46.56 -13.60
N PRO A 471 -11.77 47.68 -14.21
CA PRO A 471 -10.98 48.90 -14.32
C PRO A 471 -10.41 49.49 -13.03
N GLU A 472 -11.11 49.29 -11.92
CA GLU A 472 -10.80 49.85 -10.60
C GLU A 472 -10.16 48.82 -9.66
N ALA A 473 -9.97 47.57 -10.11
CA ALA A 473 -9.40 46.53 -9.27
C ALA A 473 -7.89 46.76 -9.06
N PRO A 474 -7.40 46.74 -7.80
CA PRO A 474 -5.97 46.94 -7.51
C PRO A 474 -5.08 45.87 -8.16
N GLU A 475 -5.60 44.67 -8.40
CA GLU A 475 -4.90 43.59 -9.09
C GLU A 475 -4.55 43.93 -10.54
N GLY A 476 -5.30 44.85 -11.17
CA GLY A 476 -5.10 45.24 -12.57
C GLY A 476 -3.76 45.93 -12.83
N GLU A 477 -3.17 46.57 -11.82
CA GLU A 477 -1.84 47.18 -11.91
C GLU A 477 -0.76 46.10 -12.06
N VAL A 478 -0.72 45.16 -11.11
CA VAL A 478 0.28 44.08 -11.08
C VAL A 478 0.07 43.10 -12.23
N SER A 479 -1.17 42.79 -12.59
CA SER A 479 -1.46 41.83 -13.65
C SER A 479 -1.01 42.33 -15.03
N LEU A 480 -1.18 43.62 -15.32
CA LEU A 480 -0.80 44.21 -16.61
C LEU A 480 0.72 44.22 -16.79
N LEU A 481 1.45 44.64 -15.74
CA LEU A 481 2.92 44.59 -15.74
C LEU A 481 3.42 43.14 -15.89
N ARG A 482 2.80 42.20 -15.18
CA ARG A 482 3.17 40.77 -15.25
C ARG A 482 2.90 40.19 -16.63
N SER A 483 1.76 40.50 -17.24
CA SER A 483 1.44 40.07 -18.60
C SER A 483 2.46 40.59 -19.62
N ALA A 484 2.83 41.88 -19.52
CA ALA A 484 3.86 42.45 -20.38
C ALA A 484 5.23 41.77 -20.24
N GLN A 485 5.63 41.41 -19.02
CA GLN A 485 6.86 40.65 -18.78
C GLN A 485 6.81 39.26 -19.42
N LEU A 486 5.68 38.55 -19.34
CA LEU A 486 5.53 37.24 -19.97
C LEU A 486 5.68 37.32 -21.49
N TYR A 487 5.07 38.34 -22.12
CA TYR A 487 5.24 38.58 -23.56
C TYR A 487 6.70 38.85 -23.95
N LEU A 488 7.41 39.65 -23.15
CA LEU A 488 8.79 40.02 -23.41
C LEU A 488 9.80 38.88 -23.17
N GLU A 489 9.68 38.20 -22.02
CA GLU A 489 10.69 37.26 -21.54
C GLU A 489 10.49 35.85 -22.10
N HIS A 490 9.23 35.40 -22.21
CA HIS A 490 8.90 34.00 -22.51
C HIS A 490 8.30 33.81 -23.90
N LEU A 491 7.33 34.66 -24.28
CA LEU A 491 6.64 34.54 -25.58
C LEU A 491 7.43 35.19 -26.74
N LYS A 492 8.46 35.99 -26.42
CA LYS A 492 9.32 36.69 -27.39
C LYS A 492 8.53 37.59 -28.34
N ASP A 493 7.49 38.23 -27.82
CA ASP A 493 6.69 39.23 -28.52
C ASP A 493 6.92 40.62 -27.91
N PRO A 494 8.02 41.30 -28.31
CA PRO A 494 8.33 42.63 -27.79
C PRO A 494 7.32 43.69 -28.28
N GLN A 495 6.60 43.44 -29.37
CA GLN A 495 5.58 44.35 -29.87
C GLN A 495 4.40 44.38 -28.90
N MET A 496 3.83 43.23 -28.56
CA MET A 496 2.75 43.13 -27.59
C MET A 496 3.19 43.62 -26.21
N ALA A 497 4.39 43.24 -25.76
CA ALA A 497 4.94 43.73 -24.49
C ALA A 497 5.02 45.27 -24.45
N SER A 498 5.47 45.92 -25.52
CA SER A 498 5.54 47.38 -25.61
C SER A 498 4.17 48.06 -25.52
N GLN A 499 3.14 47.47 -26.14
CA GLN A 499 1.77 47.97 -26.10
C GLN A 499 1.19 47.88 -24.68
N LEU A 500 1.38 46.75 -24.00
CA LEU A 500 0.92 46.55 -22.63
C LEU A 500 1.65 47.46 -21.64
N LEU A 501 2.95 47.70 -21.83
CA LEU A 501 3.73 48.62 -21.00
C LEU A 501 3.29 50.08 -21.21
N ALA A 502 3.04 50.49 -22.45
CA ALA A 502 2.51 51.81 -22.74
C ALA A 502 1.14 52.01 -22.07
N MET A 503 0.26 51.00 -22.14
CA MET A 503 -1.02 51.00 -21.44
C MET A 503 -0.85 51.08 -19.92
N PHE A 504 0.09 50.32 -19.36
CA PHE A 504 0.39 50.36 -17.93
C PHE A 504 0.82 51.75 -17.48
N MET A 505 1.75 52.38 -18.18
CA MET A 505 2.26 53.72 -17.85
C MET A 505 1.19 54.80 -18.00
N GLN A 506 0.30 54.67 -18.99
CA GLN A 506 -0.83 55.58 -19.17
C GLN A 506 -1.85 55.44 -18.05
N ARG A 507 -2.14 54.21 -17.63
CA ARG A 507 -3.21 53.90 -16.69
C ARG A 507 -2.80 54.08 -15.23
N TYR A 508 -1.53 53.87 -14.91
CA TYR A 508 -0.98 53.92 -13.56
C TYR A 508 0.24 54.87 -13.51
N PRO A 509 0.06 56.19 -13.71
CA PRO A 509 1.19 57.13 -13.80
C PRO A 509 1.99 57.28 -12.49
N ASP A 510 1.35 57.10 -11.33
CA ASP A 510 1.95 57.30 -10.01
C ASP A 510 2.36 55.98 -9.31
N THR A 511 2.49 54.88 -10.07
CA THR A 511 2.84 53.55 -9.54
C THR A 511 4.29 53.45 -9.05
N HIS A 512 4.50 52.74 -7.95
CA HIS A 512 5.82 52.34 -7.47
C HIS A 512 6.55 51.36 -8.41
N TRP A 513 5.84 50.74 -9.36
CA TRP A 513 6.40 49.86 -10.39
C TRP A 513 6.87 50.59 -11.66
N MET A 514 6.74 51.92 -11.71
CA MET A 514 7.10 52.71 -12.89
C MET A 514 8.55 52.46 -13.37
N PRO A 515 9.57 52.41 -12.48
CA PRO A 515 10.95 52.14 -12.92
C PRO A 515 11.14 50.77 -13.60
N GLN A 516 10.37 49.77 -13.18
CA GLN A 516 10.38 48.43 -13.76
C GLN A 516 9.71 48.43 -15.13
N ALA A 517 8.58 49.11 -15.27
CA ALA A 517 7.88 49.25 -16.55
C ALA A 517 8.74 49.99 -17.59
N GLU A 518 9.37 51.11 -17.22
CA GLU A 518 10.27 51.86 -18.09
C GLU A 518 11.47 51.03 -18.57
N ARG A 519 12.04 50.21 -17.67
CA ARG A 519 13.16 49.32 -18.02
C ARG A 519 12.71 48.25 -19.01
N ALA A 520 11.57 47.60 -18.76
CA ALA A 520 11.02 46.59 -19.66
C ALA A 520 10.69 47.19 -21.03
N LEU A 521 10.19 48.44 -21.07
CA LEU A 521 9.84 49.11 -22.33
C LEU A 521 11.09 49.40 -23.16
N LYS A 522 12.18 49.87 -22.53
CA LYS A 522 13.47 50.06 -23.21
C LYS A 522 14.00 48.75 -23.81
N ILE A 523 13.87 47.63 -23.09
CA ILE A 523 14.28 46.32 -23.59
C ILE A 523 13.42 45.90 -24.79
N ALA A 524 12.10 46.05 -24.70
CA ALA A 524 11.18 45.74 -25.80
C ALA A 524 11.49 46.57 -27.06
N GLN A 525 11.69 47.88 -26.90
CA GLN A 525 12.05 48.79 -28.00
C GLN A 525 13.42 48.44 -28.62
N PHE A 526 14.40 48.07 -27.79
CA PHE A 526 15.69 47.62 -28.26
C PHE A 526 15.57 46.34 -29.10
N GLN A 527 14.79 45.35 -28.66
CA GLN A 527 14.54 44.13 -29.42
C GLN A 527 13.84 44.41 -30.76
N LEU A 528 12.86 45.33 -30.78
CA LEU A 528 12.18 45.75 -32.02
C LEU A 528 13.09 46.51 -32.99
N SER A 529 14.14 47.17 -32.51
CA SER A 529 15.07 47.95 -33.33
C SER A 529 16.17 47.11 -34.00
N GLN A 530 16.30 45.84 -33.63
CA GLN A 530 17.27 44.94 -34.26
C GLN A 530 16.66 44.31 -35.53
N PRO A 531 17.37 44.34 -36.68
CA PRO A 531 16.90 43.67 -37.89
C PRO A 531 16.85 42.14 -37.67
N GLU A 532 15.81 41.48 -38.18
CA GLU A 532 15.57 40.02 -38.03
C GLU A 532 16.65 39.10 -38.67
N ASP A 533 17.77 39.63 -39.13
CA ASP A 533 18.89 38.84 -39.66
C ASP A 533 19.82 38.39 -38.53
N GLY A 534 19.43 37.30 -37.86
CA GLY A 534 20.25 36.74 -36.78
C GLY A 534 19.73 35.48 -36.10
N ALA A 535 18.88 34.67 -36.76
CA ALA A 535 18.61 33.31 -36.30
C ALA A 535 19.80 32.39 -36.62
N GLY A 536 20.95 32.66 -36.00
CA GLY A 536 22.19 31.93 -36.18
C GLY A 536 23.29 32.50 -35.30
N GLU A 537 23.51 31.85 -34.15
CA GLU A 537 24.69 31.98 -33.30
C GLU A 537 25.05 33.39 -32.78
N LEU A 538 24.44 33.77 -31.65
CA LEU A 538 25.19 34.42 -30.58
C LEU A 538 24.83 33.75 -29.25
N GLY A 539 25.71 32.83 -28.84
CA GLY A 539 25.65 32.19 -27.54
C GLY A 539 25.74 33.23 -26.42
N LEU A 540 24.67 33.35 -25.65
CA LEU A 540 24.71 33.79 -24.26
C LEU A 540 24.04 32.72 -23.40
N THR A 541 24.66 31.54 -23.38
CA THR A 541 24.48 30.56 -22.31
C THR A 541 25.23 31.03 -21.07
N GLY A 542 24.58 31.88 -20.28
CA GLY A 542 24.97 32.16 -18.91
C GLY A 542 23.73 32.07 -18.03
N PRO A 543 23.69 31.21 -16.99
CA PRO A 543 22.53 31.15 -16.11
C PRO A 543 22.40 32.51 -15.40
N VAL A 544 21.24 33.16 -15.55
CA VAL A 544 20.84 34.26 -14.67
C VAL A 544 20.71 33.67 -13.28
N ALA A 545 21.58 34.11 -12.37
CA ALA A 545 21.60 33.65 -10.98
C ALA A 545 20.22 33.80 -10.34
N ALA A 546 19.79 32.76 -9.64
CA ALA A 546 18.57 32.77 -8.84
C ALA A 546 18.58 33.96 -7.85
N PRO A 547 17.44 34.63 -7.62
CA PRO A 547 17.35 35.63 -6.57
C PRO A 547 17.71 35.00 -5.22
N PRO A 548 18.44 35.70 -4.33
CA PRO A 548 18.81 35.16 -3.04
C PRO A 548 17.56 34.84 -2.22
N ALA A 549 17.57 33.67 -1.58
CA ALA A 549 16.49 33.22 -0.72
C ALA A 549 16.15 34.26 0.37
N PRO A 550 14.87 34.44 0.72
CA PRO A 550 14.50 35.33 1.82
C PRO A 550 15.11 34.79 3.12
N THR A 551 16.03 35.56 3.71
CA THR A 551 16.59 35.28 5.02
C THR A 551 15.47 35.35 6.04
N ARG A 552 15.10 34.20 6.62
CA ARG A 552 14.25 34.13 7.81
C ARG A 552 14.98 34.85 8.95
N PRO A 553 14.34 35.81 9.65
CA PRO A 553 14.87 36.28 10.92
C PRO A 553 14.52 35.26 12.01
N ARG A 554 15.52 34.78 12.77
CA ARG A 554 15.36 34.21 14.12
C ARG A 554 16.68 34.28 14.89
N PRO A 555 16.66 34.34 16.24
CA PRO A 555 15.63 34.87 17.14
C PRO A 555 15.86 36.36 17.45
#